data_AF-A0A813WHY2-F1
#
_entry.id   AF-A0A813WHY2-F1
#
_cell.length_a   1.000
_cell.length_b   1.000
_cell.length_c   1.000
_cell.angle_alpha   90.00
_cell.angle_beta   90.00
_cell.angle_gamma   90.00
#
_symmetry.space_group_name_H-M   'P 1'
#
loop_
_entity.id
_entity.type
_entity.pdbx_description
1 polymer ?
#
loop_
_entity_poly.entity_id
_entity_poly.type
_entity_poly.pdbx_seq_one_letter_code
_entity_poly.pdbx_strand_id
1 'polypeptide(L)'
;MLLQEYRICLPLTVEEYRVGQLYMICKHCEEESMRDEGVEVVKNEPCNDEQYGSGQCTEKRLYLSSRLPSWIRSFIPNLFYITEKAWNYYPYTCSFLPRFSIVVETKYEDNNGTTDNCHNLSEEEVQNRKLEFLDIVADHVPEHKYKLSEDPTKFKSKKTGRGPLTPDWIQTFKPIMCAYKIVRVRFEVWGLQTRSEDFIQRTVRDILLLAHRQAFTWMDEWYDMSMEEVRKYEQEMFQTTNKKVMHSAGSVNSVHSTTMSVHE
;
A
#
# COMPACT_ATOMS: atom_id res chain seq x y z
N MET A 1 10.30 -17.16 4.75
CA MET A 1 10.29 -15.77 4.27
C MET A 1 10.07 -15.84 2.78
N LEU A 2 8.91 -15.39 2.35
CA LEU A 2 8.52 -15.39 0.95
C LEU A 2 8.87 -14.04 0.33
N LEU A 3 9.73 -14.06 -0.69
CA LEU A 3 10.23 -12.90 -1.41
C LEU A 3 9.54 -12.82 -2.79
N GLN A 4 8.85 -11.71 -3.04
CA GLN A 4 8.18 -11.48 -4.33
C GLN A 4 8.49 -10.07 -4.84
N GLU A 5 8.80 -9.96 -6.13
CA GLU A 5 8.97 -8.69 -6.86
C GLU A 5 7.71 -8.45 -7.69
N TYR A 6 7.00 -7.36 -7.40
CA TYR A 6 5.90 -6.88 -8.23
C TYR A 6 6.39 -5.70 -9.08
N ARG A 7 6.24 -5.80 -10.40
CA ARG A 7 6.49 -4.69 -11.33
C ARG A 7 5.16 -4.14 -11.82
N ILE A 8 4.88 -2.89 -11.50
CA ILE A 8 3.62 -2.23 -11.89
C ILE A 8 3.93 -1.04 -12.78
N CYS A 9 3.59 -1.15 -14.06
CA CYS A 9 3.71 -0.05 -15.00
C CYS A 9 2.55 0.94 -14.82
N LEU A 10 2.80 2.22 -15.11
CA LEU A 10 1.78 3.26 -15.15
C LEU A 10 2.03 4.22 -16.31
N PRO A 11 0.97 4.75 -16.97
CA PRO A 11 1.06 5.73 -18.05
C PRO A 11 1.34 7.15 -17.51
N LEU A 12 2.39 7.27 -16.71
CA LEU A 12 2.83 8.43 -15.95
C LEU A 12 4.34 8.59 -16.08
N THR A 13 4.87 9.76 -15.77
CA THR A 13 6.28 9.90 -15.42
C THR A 13 6.49 9.58 -13.94
N VAL A 14 7.73 9.27 -13.56
CA VAL A 14 8.15 9.09 -12.16
C VAL A 14 7.84 10.34 -11.32
N GLU A 15 8.05 11.53 -11.87
CA GLU A 15 7.77 12.80 -11.18
C GLU A 15 6.27 13.03 -10.95
N GLU A 16 5.42 12.74 -11.94
CA GLU A 16 3.96 12.80 -11.77
C GLU A 16 3.50 11.81 -10.70
N TYR A 17 4.05 10.59 -10.70
CA TYR A 17 3.72 9.57 -9.72
C TYR A 17 4.14 9.95 -8.29
N ARG A 18 5.14 10.82 -8.13
CA ARG A 18 5.56 11.34 -6.81
C ARG A 18 4.41 12.03 -6.08
N VAL A 19 3.61 12.82 -6.80
CA VAL A 19 2.41 13.48 -6.27
C VAL A 19 1.25 12.48 -6.22
N GLY A 20 0.99 11.78 -7.33
CA GLY A 20 -0.17 10.90 -7.46
C GLY A 20 -0.22 9.78 -6.44
N GLN A 21 0.93 9.21 -6.05
CA GLN A 21 0.98 8.16 -5.04
C GLN A 21 0.54 8.65 -3.65
N LEU A 22 0.92 9.88 -3.27
CA LEU A 22 0.56 10.43 -1.96
C LEU A 22 -0.94 10.70 -1.89
N TYR A 23 -1.48 11.31 -2.93
CA TYR A 23 -2.91 11.54 -3.07
C TYR A 23 -3.69 10.22 -3.02
N MET A 24 -3.28 9.24 -3.86
CA MET A 24 -3.91 7.93 -3.93
C MET A 24 -3.90 7.21 -2.59
N ILE A 25 -2.75 7.19 -1.88
CA ILE A 25 -2.68 6.55 -0.56
C ILE A 25 -3.64 7.21 0.42
N CYS A 26 -3.71 8.55 0.45
CA CYS A 26 -4.58 9.27 1.38
C CYS A 26 -6.06 9.02 1.10
N LYS A 27 -6.47 9.12 -0.17
CA LYS A 27 -7.86 8.88 -0.59
C LYS A 27 -8.26 7.42 -0.43
N HIS A 28 -7.40 6.48 -0.81
CA HIS A 28 -7.64 5.06 -0.61
C HIS A 28 -7.81 4.71 0.88
N CYS A 29 -6.92 5.22 1.74
CA CYS A 29 -7.05 5.05 3.19
C CYS A 29 -8.38 5.61 3.72
N GLU A 30 -8.85 6.75 3.20
CA GLU A 30 -10.14 7.29 3.58
C GLU A 30 -11.30 6.38 3.15
N GLU A 31 -11.32 5.96 1.88
CA GLU A 31 -12.39 5.10 1.33
C GLU A 31 -12.46 3.75 2.07
N GLU A 32 -11.31 3.19 2.45
CA GLU A 32 -11.22 1.92 3.16
C GLU A 32 -11.50 2.02 4.66
N SER A 33 -11.48 3.22 5.24
CA SER A 33 -11.72 3.41 6.68
C SER A 33 -13.22 3.38 7.00
N MET A 34 -13.67 2.30 7.62
CA MET A 34 -15.04 2.11 8.12
C MET A 34 -15.05 2.03 9.65
N ARG A 35 -16.21 2.11 10.30
CA ARG A 35 -16.30 2.10 11.78
C ARG A 35 -15.48 0.94 12.38
N ASP A 36 -14.62 1.27 13.35
CA ASP A 36 -13.70 0.36 14.08
C ASP A 36 -12.59 -0.35 13.26
N GLU A 37 -12.42 -0.01 11.97
CA GLU A 37 -11.38 -0.55 11.08
C GLU A 37 -10.76 0.54 10.21
N GLY A 38 -9.44 0.56 10.08
CA GLY A 38 -8.78 1.55 9.24
C GLY A 38 -7.35 1.83 9.65
N VAL A 39 -6.84 2.96 9.17
CA VAL A 39 -5.43 3.35 9.33
C VAL A 39 -5.34 4.57 10.23
N GLU A 40 -4.80 4.42 11.43
CA GLU A 40 -4.39 5.56 12.28
C GLU A 40 -2.97 5.96 11.89
N VAL A 41 -2.76 7.24 11.57
CA VAL A 41 -1.40 7.77 11.42
C VAL A 41 -0.92 8.28 12.78
N VAL A 42 0.09 7.62 13.33
CA VAL A 42 0.70 7.91 14.65
C VAL A 42 1.84 8.92 14.52
N LYS A 43 2.64 8.80 13.46
CA LYS A 43 3.81 9.65 13.20
C LYS A 43 3.90 9.98 11.71
N ASN A 44 4.26 11.23 11.39
CA ASN A 44 4.63 11.66 10.05
C ASN A 44 5.64 12.82 10.16
N GLU A 45 6.93 12.51 10.15
CA GLU A 45 8.00 13.48 10.39
C GLU A 45 9.10 13.39 9.32
N PRO A 46 9.77 14.50 8.97
CA PRO A 46 10.97 14.45 8.15
C PRO A 46 12.05 13.58 8.80
N CYS A 47 12.83 12.86 8.00
CA CYS A 47 13.98 12.10 8.48
C CYS A 47 15.14 12.15 7.47
N ASN A 48 16.35 11.88 7.94
CA ASN A 48 17.55 11.85 7.11
C ASN A 48 18.22 10.47 7.22
N ASP A 49 18.67 9.96 6.09
CA ASP A 49 19.45 8.74 5.96
C ASP A 49 20.82 9.05 5.36
N GLU A 50 21.86 8.36 5.84
CA GLU A 50 23.23 8.57 5.37
C GLU A 50 23.44 8.16 3.90
N GLN A 51 22.68 7.16 3.43
CA GLN A 51 22.76 6.62 2.07
C GLN A 51 21.72 7.25 1.13
N TYR A 52 20.51 7.50 1.62
CA TYR A 52 19.36 7.94 0.80
C TYR A 52 18.99 9.42 0.95
N GLY A 53 19.63 10.16 1.86
CA GLY A 53 19.41 11.59 2.06
C GLY A 53 18.12 11.92 2.82
N SER A 54 17.54 13.09 2.54
CA SER A 54 16.32 13.55 3.23
C SER A 54 15.06 12.85 2.72
N GLY A 55 14.19 12.46 3.64
CA GLY A 55 12.94 11.77 3.38
C GLY A 55 11.89 12.03 4.46
N GLN A 56 10.87 11.17 4.49
CA GLN A 56 9.74 11.25 5.40
C GLN A 56 9.52 9.92 6.10
N CYS A 57 9.46 9.94 7.42
CA CYS A 57 9.23 8.77 8.26
C CYS A 57 7.81 8.79 8.79
N THR A 58 7.02 7.78 8.42
CA THR A 58 5.64 7.61 8.92
C THR A 58 5.53 6.37 9.80
N GLU A 59 4.73 6.47 10.86
CA GLU A 59 4.27 5.31 11.62
C GLU A 59 2.74 5.31 11.60
N LYS A 60 2.14 4.21 11.18
CA LYS A 60 0.69 4.02 11.10
C LYS A 60 0.29 2.75 11.85
N ARG A 61 -0.92 2.71 12.40
CA ARG A 61 -1.54 1.53 12.98
C ARG A 61 -2.75 1.14 12.15
N LEU A 62 -2.70 -0.05 11.56
CA LEU A 62 -3.78 -0.63 10.77
C LEU A 62 -4.64 -1.54 11.66
N TYR A 63 -5.90 -1.17 11.85
CA TYR A 63 -6.91 -1.93 12.59
C TYR A 63 -7.66 -2.83 11.59
N LEU A 64 -7.31 -4.11 11.55
CA LEU A 64 -7.80 -5.07 10.53
C LEU A 64 -8.48 -6.31 11.13
N SER A 65 -8.92 -6.24 12.39
CA SER A 65 -9.40 -7.41 13.15
C SER A 65 -10.54 -8.17 12.45
N SER A 66 -11.46 -7.48 11.77
CA SER A 66 -12.56 -8.14 11.03
C SER A 66 -12.22 -8.52 9.58
N ARG A 67 -11.12 -8.00 9.00
CA ARG A 67 -10.71 -8.27 7.61
C ARG A 67 -9.75 -9.46 7.49
N LEU A 68 -9.18 -9.90 8.61
CA LEU A 68 -8.38 -11.13 8.63
C LEU A 68 -9.27 -12.36 8.46
N PRO A 69 -8.85 -13.41 7.74
CA PRO A 69 -9.53 -14.69 7.74
C PRO A 69 -9.77 -15.24 9.14
N SER A 70 -10.90 -15.92 9.37
CA SER A 70 -11.31 -16.42 10.69
C SER A 70 -10.27 -17.31 11.35
N TRP A 71 -9.50 -18.08 10.56
CA TRP A 71 -8.42 -18.91 11.08
C TRP A 71 -7.23 -18.08 11.59
N ILE A 72 -6.94 -16.91 11.01
CA ILE A 72 -5.91 -15.98 11.52
C ILE A 72 -6.39 -15.31 12.81
N ARG A 73 -7.68 -14.89 12.86
CA ARG A 73 -8.27 -14.29 14.08
C ARG A 73 -8.19 -15.21 15.30
N SER A 74 -8.26 -16.54 15.10
CA SER A 74 -8.17 -17.52 16.18
C SER A 74 -6.80 -17.54 16.90
N PHE A 75 -5.76 -16.93 16.33
CA PHE A 75 -4.41 -16.93 16.90
C PHE A 75 -3.95 -15.54 17.37
N ILE A 76 -4.78 -14.51 17.21
CA ILE A 76 -4.42 -13.11 17.47
C ILE A 76 -5.39 -12.53 18.51
N PRO A 77 -4.93 -11.74 19.50
CA PRO A 77 -5.81 -11.12 20.50
C PRO A 77 -6.91 -10.26 19.88
N ASN A 78 -8.06 -10.16 20.55
CA ASN A 78 -9.24 -9.41 20.10
C ASN A 78 -8.97 -7.92 19.82
N LEU A 79 -7.93 -7.34 20.42
CA LEU A 79 -7.44 -5.99 20.15
C LEU A 79 -6.04 -6.08 19.54
N PHE A 80 -5.97 -6.12 18.21
CA PHE A 80 -4.72 -6.17 17.47
C PHE A 80 -4.70 -5.11 16.36
N TYR A 81 -3.57 -4.41 16.26
CA TYR A 81 -3.28 -3.51 15.16
C TYR A 81 -1.89 -3.82 14.60
N ILE A 82 -1.73 -3.63 13.30
CA ILE A 82 -0.45 -3.78 12.60
C ILE A 82 0.21 -2.41 12.59
N THR A 83 1.39 -2.27 13.18
CA THR A 83 2.19 -1.04 13.04
C THR A 83 2.97 -1.06 11.72
N GLU A 84 2.60 -0.20 10.78
CA GLU A 84 3.40 0.11 9.58
C GLU A 84 4.35 1.26 9.92
N LYS A 85 5.65 0.98 10.00
CA LYS A 85 6.68 2.04 9.90
C LYS A 85 7.03 2.18 8.43
N ALA A 86 7.11 3.37 7.87
CA ALA A 86 7.56 3.60 6.50
C ALA A 86 8.61 4.70 6.46
N TRP A 87 9.74 4.44 5.80
CA TRP A 87 10.81 5.43 5.58
C TRP A 87 10.85 5.85 4.12
N ASN A 88 10.10 6.89 3.75
CA ASN A 88 10.02 7.39 2.39
C ASN A 88 11.19 8.35 2.07
N TYR A 89 12.30 7.78 1.60
CA TYR A 89 13.42 8.51 1.01
C TYR A 89 13.29 8.50 -0.52
N TYR A 90 12.18 9.02 -1.04
CA TYR A 90 11.86 8.94 -2.48
C TYR A 90 13.12 9.13 -3.34
N PRO A 91 13.49 8.13 -4.15
CA PRO A 91 12.64 7.04 -4.66
C PRO A 91 12.53 5.75 -3.81
N TYR A 92 13.09 5.67 -2.58
CA TYR A 92 13.13 4.46 -1.75
C TYR A 92 12.12 4.47 -0.58
N THR A 93 11.54 3.31 -0.19
CA THR A 93 10.64 3.15 0.98
C THR A 93 10.78 1.76 1.61
N CYS A 94 10.64 1.58 2.94
CA CYS A 94 10.74 0.27 3.65
C CYS A 94 9.78 0.17 4.86
N SER A 95 9.31 -1.02 5.30
CA SER A 95 8.40 -1.24 6.47
C SER A 95 8.68 -2.48 7.36
N PHE A 96 8.38 -2.50 8.68
CA PHE A 96 8.80 -3.59 9.62
C PHE A 96 7.86 -3.93 10.82
N LEU A 97 7.81 -5.22 11.26
CA LEU A 97 7.17 -5.77 12.49
C LEU A 97 7.89 -7.06 13.06
N PRO A 98 7.80 -7.43 14.37
CA PRO A 98 8.81 -8.28 15.05
C PRO A 98 8.57 -9.82 15.17
N ARG A 99 7.40 -10.37 14.85
CA ARG A 99 7.14 -11.85 14.79
C ARG A 99 6.30 -12.30 13.59
N PHE A 100 5.86 -11.29 12.86
CA PHE A 100 5.22 -11.30 11.56
C PHE A 100 5.77 -10.03 10.93
N SER A 101 6.35 -10.10 9.74
CA SER A 101 6.84 -8.91 9.05
C SER A 101 6.37 -8.91 7.60
N ILE A 102 5.94 -7.74 7.15
CA ILE A 102 5.81 -7.41 5.74
C ILE A 102 6.76 -6.24 5.52
N VAL A 103 7.80 -6.46 4.72
CA VAL A 103 8.73 -5.43 4.30
C VAL A 103 8.47 -5.16 2.84
N VAL A 104 8.12 -3.92 2.50
CA VAL A 104 7.94 -3.48 1.12
C VAL A 104 9.01 -2.47 0.77
N GLU A 105 9.92 -2.84 -0.13
CA GLU A 105 10.91 -1.96 -0.71
C GLU A 105 10.47 -1.52 -2.11
N THR A 106 10.44 -0.22 -2.38
CA THR A 106 10.02 0.30 -3.69
C THR A 106 11.11 1.12 -4.35
N LYS A 107 11.27 0.96 -5.67
CA LYS A 107 12.00 1.86 -6.56
C LYS A 107 11.11 2.24 -7.75
N TYR A 108 11.35 3.41 -8.32
CA TYR A 108 10.58 3.95 -9.45
C TYR A 108 11.52 4.32 -10.58
N GLU A 109 11.21 3.93 -11.81
CA GLU A 109 11.99 4.28 -13.00
C GLU A 109 11.08 4.61 -14.20
N ASP A 110 11.50 5.54 -15.07
CA ASP A 110 10.80 5.92 -16.31
C ASP A 110 11.04 4.88 -17.42
N ASN A 111 10.61 3.64 -17.18
CA ASN A 111 10.63 2.55 -18.15
C ASN A 111 9.39 1.66 -17.96
N ASN A 112 9.27 0.60 -18.76
CA ASN A 112 8.17 -0.34 -18.75
C ASN A 112 8.50 -1.64 -17.99
N GLY A 113 9.26 -1.55 -16.90
CA GLY A 113 9.58 -2.72 -16.08
C GLY A 113 10.75 -3.56 -16.59
N THR A 114 11.62 -2.98 -17.41
CA THR A 114 12.74 -3.68 -18.09
C THR A 114 14.02 -3.79 -17.27
N THR A 115 14.15 -3.06 -16.16
CA THR A 115 15.37 -3.09 -15.36
C THR A 115 15.43 -4.34 -14.51
N ASP A 116 16.40 -5.20 -14.81
CA ASP A 116 16.65 -6.39 -14.03
C ASP A 116 17.41 -6.07 -12.74
N ASN A 117 16.97 -6.71 -11.65
CA ASN A 117 17.53 -6.55 -10.31
C ASN A 117 17.65 -5.07 -9.87
N CYS A 118 16.62 -4.26 -10.13
CA CYS A 118 16.58 -2.83 -9.79
C CYS A 118 16.95 -2.54 -8.32
N HIS A 119 16.67 -3.48 -7.40
CA HIS A 119 16.97 -3.35 -5.96
C HIS A 119 18.37 -3.81 -5.55
N ASN A 120 19.21 -4.26 -6.48
CA ASN A 120 20.54 -4.83 -6.19
C ASN A 120 20.46 -5.97 -5.16
N LEU A 121 19.47 -6.85 -5.32
CA LEU A 121 19.35 -8.06 -4.51
C LEU A 121 20.57 -8.96 -4.70
N SER A 122 20.90 -9.73 -3.66
CA SER A 122 21.93 -10.76 -3.75
C SER A 122 21.57 -11.85 -4.77
N GLU A 123 22.56 -12.61 -5.26
CA GLU A 123 22.31 -13.71 -6.21
C GLU A 123 21.32 -14.74 -5.66
N GLU A 124 21.42 -15.08 -4.37
CA GLU A 124 20.50 -15.99 -3.69
C GLU A 124 19.07 -15.43 -3.68
N GLU A 125 18.89 -14.15 -3.37
CA GLU A 125 17.58 -13.50 -3.41
C GLU A 125 17.02 -13.43 -4.82
N VAL A 126 17.84 -13.16 -5.84
CA VAL A 126 17.41 -13.17 -7.26
C VAL A 126 16.94 -14.55 -7.69
N GLN A 127 17.60 -15.62 -7.24
CA GLN A 127 17.19 -17.00 -7.54
C GLN A 127 15.87 -17.37 -6.85
N ASN A 128 15.67 -16.91 -5.61
CA ASN A 128 14.51 -17.24 -4.80
C ASN A 128 13.31 -16.31 -5.01
N ARG A 129 13.50 -15.12 -5.61
CA ARG A 129 12.40 -14.18 -5.83
C ARG A 129 11.41 -14.74 -6.84
N LYS A 130 10.12 -14.58 -6.55
CA LYS A 130 9.08 -14.69 -7.57
C LYS A 130 8.90 -13.33 -8.23
N LEU A 131 9.05 -13.24 -9.55
CA LEU A 131 8.77 -12.01 -10.31
C LEU A 131 7.33 -12.07 -10.86
N GLU A 132 6.56 -11.02 -10.64
CA GLU A 132 5.21 -10.86 -11.19
C GLU A 132 5.03 -9.43 -11.76
N PHE A 133 4.51 -9.35 -12.98
CA PHE A 133 4.07 -8.08 -13.57
C PHE A 133 2.60 -7.91 -13.28
N LEU A 134 2.21 -6.77 -12.68
CA LEU A 134 0.81 -6.44 -12.46
C LEU A 134 0.36 -5.46 -13.54
N ASP A 135 -0.64 -5.86 -14.31
CA ASP A 135 -1.23 -5.04 -15.37
C ASP A 135 -2.54 -4.43 -14.88
N ILE A 136 -2.55 -3.11 -14.72
CA ILE A 136 -3.74 -2.36 -14.27
C ILE A 136 -4.94 -2.48 -15.23
N VAL A 137 -4.74 -2.94 -16.47
CA VAL A 137 -5.79 -3.22 -17.46
C VAL A 137 -6.18 -4.69 -17.49
N ALA A 138 -5.20 -5.59 -17.64
CA ALA A 138 -5.46 -7.00 -17.95
C ALA A 138 -5.75 -7.86 -16.72
N ASP A 139 -5.21 -7.52 -15.54
CA ASP A 139 -5.37 -8.34 -14.36
C ASP A 139 -6.79 -8.29 -13.81
N HIS A 140 -7.26 -9.44 -13.32
CA HIS A 140 -8.59 -9.58 -12.75
C HIS A 140 -8.73 -8.78 -11.44
N VAL A 141 -9.78 -7.95 -11.39
CA VAL A 141 -10.24 -7.30 -10.15
C VAL A 141 -11.49 -8.05 -9.66
N PRO A 142 -11.55 -8.47 -8.39
CA PRO A 142 -12.74 -9.09 -7.83
C PRO A 142 -13.98 -8.23 -8.04
N GLU A 143 -15.10 -8.84 -8.44
CA GLU A 143 -16.33 -8.12 -8.83
C GLU A 143 -16.83 -7.13 -7.75
N HIS A 144 -16.76 -7.52 -6.46
CA HIS A 144 -17.15 -6.67 -5.34
C HIS A 144 -16.24 -5.45 -5.11
N LYS A 145 -15.03 -5.42 -5.71
CA LYS A 145 -14.11 -4.29 -5.69
C LYS A 145 -14.10 -3.50 -7.01
N TYR A 146 -14.72 -4.03 -8.06
CA TYR A 146 -14.73 -3.36 -9.36
C TYR A 146 -15.67 -2.14 -9.33
N LYS A 147 -15.15 -0.99 -9.76
CA LYS A 147 -15.93 0.23 -9.97
C LYS A 147 -15.67 0.73 -11.38
N LEU A 148 -16.74 1.02 -12.13
CA LEU A 148 -16.64 1.53 -13.50
C LEU A 148 -15.83 2.84 -13.59
N SER A 149 -15.92 3.70 -12.57
CA SER A 149 -15.15 4.94 -12.46
C SER A 149 -13.65 4.72 -12.25
N GLU A 150 -13.24 3.53 -11.82
CA GLU A 150 -11.86 3.12 -11.56
C GLU A 150 -11.39 2.07 -12.58
N ASP A 151 -12.00 2.06 -13.78
CA ASP A 151 -11.62 1.21 -14.89
C ASP A 151 -10.70 1.94 -15.88
N PRO A 152 -9.40 1.59 -15.96
CA PRO A 152 -8.47 2.20 -16.91
C PRO A 152 -8.86 2.03 -18.38
N THR A 153 -9.67 1.02 -18.71
CA THR A 153 -10.19 0.80 -20.08
C THR A 153 -11.36 1.71 -20.44
N LYS A 154 -11.90 2.43 -19.46
CA LYS A 154 -13.04 3.37 -19.61
C LYS A 154 -12.64 4.80 -19.30
N PHE A 155 -11.68 4.98 -18.40
CA PHE A 155 -11.22 6.29 -17.97
C PHE A 155 -10.42 7.02 -19.06
N LYS A 156 -10.77 8.29 -19.29
CA LYS A 156 -9.97 9.23 -20.07
C LYS A 156 -9.84 10.52 -19.29
N SER A 157 -8.61 10.90 -18.99
CA SER A 157 -8.30 12.15 -18.28
C SER A 157 -8.72 13.35 -19.12
N LYS A 158 -9.47 14.27 -18.50
CA LYS A 158 -9.85 15.55 -19.11
C LYS A 158 -8.70 16.54 -19.10
N LYS A 159 -7.77 16.44 -18.13
CA LYS A 159 -6.62 17.33 -18.00
C LYS A 159 -5.49 16.99 -18.98
N THR A 160 -5.19 15.71 -19.12
CA THR A 160 -4.04 15.24 -19.90
C THR A 160 -4.42 14.59 -21.24
N GLY A 161 -5.69 14.20 -21.40
CA GLY A 161 -6.16 13.41 -22.53
C GLY A 161 -5.74 11.93 -22.50
N ARG A 162 -5.03 11.48 -21.45
CA ARG A 162 -4.54 10.10 -21.32
C ARG A 162 -5.68 9.10 -21.07
N GLY A 163 -5.54 7.92 -21.65
CA GLY A 163 -6.58 6.89 -21.66
C GLY A 163 -7.66 7.11 -22.73
N PRO A 164 -8.60 6.16 -22.89
CA PRO A 164 -8.64 4.87 -22.21
C PRO A 164 -7.51 3.95 -22.64
N LEU A 165 -7.06 3.08 -21.74
CA LEU A 165 -5.96 2.15 -22.00
C LEU A 165 -6.48 0.92 -22.77
N THR A 166 -5.71 0.51 -23.77
CA THR A 166 -5.94 -0.69 -24.59
C THR A 166 -5.10 -1.87 -24.06
N PRO A 167 -5.37 -3.12 -24.47
CA PRO A 167 -4.59 -4.27 -24.00
C PRO A 167 -3.07 -4.21 -24.27
N ASP A 168 -2.63 -3.46 -25.29
CA ASP A 168 -1.23 -3.27 -25.69
C ASP A 168 -0.60 -1.98 -25.13
N TRP A 169 -1.25 -1.35 -24.14
CA TRP A 169 -0.87 -0.02 -23.64
C TRP A 169 0.56 0.03 -23.07
N ILE A 170 1.07 -1.06 -22.47
CA ILE A 170 2.42 -1.10 -21.88
C ILE A 170 3.50 -0.85 -22.96
N GLN A 171 3.26 -1.30 -24.19
CA GLN A 171 4.19 -1.12 -25.30
C GLN A 171 3.96 0.20 -26.06
N THR A 172 2.71 0.66 -26.14
CA THR A 172 2.32 1.77 -27.03
C THR A 172 2.18 3.11 -26.32
N PHE A 173 1.89 3.14 -25.02
CA PHE A 173 1.60 4.37 -24.29
C PHE A 173 2.88 5.08 -23.81
N LYS A 174 2.89 6.41 -23.90
CA LYS A 174 3.92 7.29 -23.33
C LYS A 174 3.28 8.55 -22.72
N PRO A 175 3.80 9.10 -21.60
CA PRO A 175 4.93 8.59 -20.82
C PRO A 175 4.61 7.25 -20.12
N ILE A 176 5.65 6.56 -19.67
CA ILE A 176 5.52 5.33 -18.89
C ILE A 176 6.59 5.26 -17.81
N MET A 177 6.18 4.81 -16.63
CA MET A 177 7.05 4.50 -15.50
C MET A 177 6.72 3.09 -14.98
N CYS A 178 7.64 2.49 -14.22
CA CYS A 178 7.43 1.24 -13.49
C CYS A 178 7.80 1.38 -12.02
N ALA A 179 6.90 0.92 -11.14
CA ALA A 179 7.14 0.75 -9.72
C ALA A 179 7.64 -0.68 -9.50
N TYR A 180 8.89 -0.81 -9.04
CA TYR A 180 9.52 -2.08 -8.69
C TYR A 180 9.37 -2.28 -7.18
N LYS A 181 8.48 -3.19 -6.78
CA LYS A 181 8.15 -3.44 -5.37
C LYS A 181 8.63 -4.80 -4.93
N ILE A 182 9.64 -4.84 -4.06
CA ILE A 182 10.08 -6.03 -3.37
C ILE A 182 9.28 -6.20 -2.08
N VAL A 183 8.56 -7.31 -1.97
CA VAL A 183 7.73 -7.64 -0.82
C VAL A 183 8.29 -8.89 -0.15
N ARG A 184 8.83 -8.72 1.05
CA ARG A 184 9.27 -9.82 1.92
C ARG A 184 8.23 -10.04 3.00
N VAL A 185 7.66 -11.24 3.03
CA VAL A 185 6.73 -11.67 4.07
C VAL A 185 7.39 -12.73 4.94
N ARG A 186 7.36 -12.54 6.25
CA ARG A 186 7.84 -13.52 7.23
C ARG A 186 6.72 -13.79 8.24
N PHE A 187 6.34 -15.05 8.39
CA PHE A 187 5.35 -15.47 9.39
C PHE A 187 5.82 -16.75 10.11
N GLU A 188 6.40 -16.60 11.30
CA GLU A 188 7.09 -17.69 12.01
C GLU A 188 6.17 -18.44 12.97
N VAL A 189 5.08 -18.99 12.45
CA VAL A 189 4.17 -19.84 13.22
C VAL A 189 4.18 -21.26 12.67
N TRP A 190 4.55 -22.20 13.54
CA TRP A 190 4.65 -23.62 13.18
C TRP A 190 3.31 -24.14 12.62
N GLY A 191 3.38 -24.84 11.48
CA GLY A 191 2.21 -25.40 10.79
C GLY A 191 1.37 -24.40 9.98
N LEU A 192 1.63 -23.09 10.07
CA LEU A 192 0.86 -22.05 9.36
C LEU A 192 1.70 -21.15 8.44
N GLN A 193 3.03 -21.20 8.54
CA GLN A 193 3.95 -20.33 7.81
C GLN A 193 3.61 -20.17 6.32
N THR A 194 3.73 -21.24 5.52
CA THR A 194 3.56 -21.17 4.06
C THR A 194 2.19 -20.64 3.67
N ARG A 195 1.12 -21.16 4.30
CA ARG A 195 -0.25 -20.75 4.00
C ARG A 195 -0.50 -19.27 4.33
N SER A 196 0.05 -18.77 5.43
CA SER A 196 -0.05 -17.36 5.82
C SER A 196 0.78 -16.48 4.89
N GLU A 197 2.05 -16.81 4.65
CA GLU A 197 2.93 -16.03 3.77
C GLU A 197 2.31 -15.90 2.36
N ASP A 198 1.78 -16.99 1.80
CA ASP A 198 1.08 -16.98 0.50
C ASP A 198 -0.20 -16.14 0.51
N PHE A 199 -1.02 -16.27 1.56
CA PHE A 199 -2.25 -15.48 1.70
C PHE A 199 -1.95 -13.98 1.76
N ILE A 200 -0.92 -13.61 2.51
CA ILE A 200 -0.47 -12.23 2.65
C ILE A 200 0.05 -11.70 1.32
N GLN A 201 0.87 -12.47 0.59
CA GLN A 201 1.34 -12.06 -0.74
C GLN A 201 0.18 -11.81 -1.71
N ARG A 202 -0.84 -12.69 -1.75
CA ARG A 202 -2.05 -12.48 -2.58
C ARG A 202 -2.80 -11.23 -2.16
N THR A 203 -2.91 -10.97 -0.86
CA THR A 203 -3.57 -9.76 -0.34
C THR A 203 -2.80 -8.51 -0.75
N VAL A 204 -1.46 -8.51 -0.64
CA VAL A 204 -0.60 -7.40 -1.08
C VAL A 204 -0.74 -7.18 -2.57
N ARG A 205 -0.70 -8.24 -3.39
CA ARG A 205 -0.93 -8.18 -4.84
C ARG A 205 -2.23 -7.46 -5.19
N ASP A 206 -3.34 -7.83 -4.56
CA ASP A 206 -4.65 -7.25 -4.83
C ASP A 206 -4.72 -5.77 -4.43
N ILE A 207 -4.10 -5.40 -3.29
CA ILE A 207 -3.99 -4.00 -2.85
C ILE A 207 -3.16 -3.20 -3.85
N LEU A 208 -2.00 -3.72 -4.27
CA LEU A 208 -1.14 -3.05 -5.24
C LEU A 208 -1.88 -2.82 -6.56
N LEU A 209 -2.56 -3.85 -7.09
CA LEU A 209 -3.31 -3.72 -8.34
C LEU A 209 -4.39 -2.63 -8.24
N LEU A 210 -5.22 -2.67 -7.20
CA LEU A 210 -6.31 -1.71 -7.03
C LEU A 210 -5.80 -0.28 -6.83
N ALA A 211 -4.78 -0.10 -5.98
CA ALA A 211 -4.17 1.19 -5.71
C ALA A 211 -3.58 1.84 -6.98
N HIS A 212 -2.92 1.06 -7.84
CA HIS A 212 -2.31 1.61 -9.07
C HIS A 212 -3.35 1.89 -10.16
N ARG A 213 -4.45 1.13 -10.22
CA ARG A 213 -5.62 1.49 -11.04
C ARG A 213 -6.18 2.84 -10.61
N GLN A 214 -6.39 3.02 -9.31
CA GLN A 214 -6.89 4.26 -8.71
C GLN A 214 -5.94 5.44 -8.93
N ALA A 215 -4.62 5.24 -8.81
CA ALA A 215 -3.64 6.27 -9.11
C ALA A 215 -3.81 6.83 -10.54
N PHE A 216 -4.06 5.96 -11.53
CA PHE A 216 -4.33 6.39 -12.90
C PHE A 216 -5.73 7.02 -13.07
N THR A 217 -6.78 6.39 -12.55
CA THR A 217 -8.16 6.85 -12.79
C THR A 217 -8.55 8.08 -11.98
N TRP A 218 -7.82 8.39 -10.92
CA TRP A 218 -7.98 9.64 -10.16
C TRP A 218 -7.02 10.74 -10.63
N MET A 219 -6.32 10.56 -11.76
CA MET A 219 -5.34 11.53 -12.28
C MET A 219 -5.88 12.95 -12.35
N ASP A 220 -7.10 13.15 -12.82
CA ASP A 220 -7.67 14.49 -12.94
C ASP A 220 -7.79 15.22 -11.60
N GLU A 221 -7.81 14.50 -10.48
CA GLU A 221 -7.91 15.07 -9.14
C GLU A 221 -6.55 15.56 -8.62
N TRP A 222 -5.45 14.87 -8.96
CA TRP A 222 -4.12 15.16 -8.40
C TRP A 222 -3.12 15.74 -9.40
N TYR A 223 -3.37 15.70 -10.71
CA TYR A 223 -2.37 16.03 -11.74
C TYR A 223 -1.75 17.43 -11.61
N ASP A 224 -2.57 18.43 -11.26
CA ASP A 224 -2.11 19.82 -11.12
C ASP A 224 -1.66 20.17 -9.69
N MET A 225 -1.71 19.21 -8.76
CA MET A 225 -1.29 19.47 -7.39
C MET A 225 0.23 19.61 -7.32
N SER A 226 0.68 20.68 -6.67
CA SER A 226 2.06 20.78 -6.22
C SER A 226 2.35 19.79 -5.09
N MET A 227 3.64 19.53 -4.86
CA MET A 227 4.08 18.74 -3.71
C MET A 227 3.62 19.34 -2.37
N GLU A 228 3.51 20.66 -2.26
CA GLU A 228 3.01 21.31 -1.04
C GLU A 228 1.51 21.06 -0.83
N GLU A 229 0.71 21.18 -1.90
CA GLU A 229 -0.73 20.94 -1.85
C GLU A 229 -1.06 19.49 -1.50
N VAL A 230 -0.35 18.52 -2.09
CA VAL A 230 -0.61 17.11 -1.77
C VAL A 230 -0.18 16.75 -0.34
N ARG A 231 0.85 17.41 0.20
CA ARG A 231 1.24 17.26 1.61
C ARG A 231 0.23 17.87 2.57
N LYS A 232 -0.36 19.01 2.20
CA LYS A 232 -1.48 19.59 2.95
C LYS A 232 -2.70 18.67 2.93
N TYR A 233 -3.05 18.14 1.75
CA TYR A 233 -4.11 17.14 1.61
C TYR A 233 -3.83 15.91 2.48
N GLU A 234 -2.61 15.38 2.45
CA GLU A 234 -2.19 14.25 3.31
C GLU A 234 -2.43 14.54 4.80
N GLN A 235 -2.02 15.73 5.28
CA GLN A 235 -2.24 16.12 6.68
C GLN A 235 -3.73 16.23 7.04
N GLU A 236 -4.55 16.83 6.19
CA GLU A 236 -6.01 16.97 6.40
C GLU A 236 -6.72 15.61 6.40
N MET A 237 -6.31 14.72 5.49
CA MET A 237 -6.83 13.37 5.38
C MET A 237 -6.45 12.52 6.59
N PHE A 238 -5.24 12.67 7.11
CA PHE A 238 -4.81 11.98 8.34
C PHE A 238 -5.64 12.41 9.53
N GLN A 239 -5.90 13.71 9.70
CA GLN A 239 -6.76 14.20 10.79
C GLN A 239 -8.18 13.66 10.69
N THR A 240 -8.74 13.64 9.48
CA THR A 240 -10.10 13.15 9.21
C THR A 240 -10.22 11.65 9.48
N THR A 241 -9.26 10.86 9.00
CA THR A 241 -9.22 9.41 9.18
C THR A 241 -9.01 9.05 10.64
N ASN A 242 -8.06 9.70 11.33
CA ASN A 242 -7.83 9.48 12.76
C ASN A 242 -9.08 9.80 13.59
N LYS A 243 -9.83 10.86 13.27
CA LYS A 243 -11.12 11.15 13.93
C LYS A 243 -12.14 10.03 13.72
N LYS A 244 -12.28 9.51 12.50
CA LYS A 244 -13.22 8.39 12.18
C LYS A 244 -12.88 7.14 12.99
N VAL A 245 -11.60 6.80 13.11
CA VAL A 245 -11.12 5.65 13.89
C VAL A 245 -11.31 5.88 15.41
N MET A 246 -10.94 7.05 15.92
CA MET A 246 -11.00 7.37 17.36
C MET A 246 -12.42 7.57 17.92
N HIS A 247 -13.34 8.18 17.16
CA HIS A 247 -14.74 8.34 17.61
C HIS A 247 -15.45 6.98 17.78
N SER A 248 -15.00 5.95 17.08
CA SER A 248 -15.59 4.61 17.16
C SER A 248 -15.10 3.87 18.42
N ALA A 249 -13.79 3.97 18.74
CA ALA A 249 -13.20 3.40 19.97
C ALA A 249 -13.77 3.99 21.28
N GLY A 250 -14.19 5.26 21.28
CA GLY A 250 -14.80 5.91 22.45
C GLY A 250 -16.19 5.36 22.83
N SER A 251 -16.86 4.65 21.94
CA SER A 251 -18.21 4.11 22.17
C SER A 251 -18.26 2.69 22.74
N VAL A 252 -17.12 1.98 22.80
CA VAL A 252 -16.99 0.63 23.39
C VAL A 252 -16.61 0.69 24.89
N ASN A 253 -16.15 1.83 25.39
CA ASN A 253 -15.72 2.01 26.78
C ASN A 253 -16.86 2.05 27.82
N SER A 254 -18.12 1.77 27.45
CA SER A 254 -19.25 1.76 28.40
C SER A 254 -19.71 0.36 28.84
N VAL A 255 -19.02 -0.73 28.49
CA VAL A 255 -19.42 -2.08 28.95
C VAL A 255 -18.34 -2.70 29.85
N HIS A 256 -18.54 -2.49 31.15
CA HIS A 256 -18.03 -3.22 32.32
C HIS A 256 -16.57 -3.73 32.31
N SER A 257 -15.69 -2.96 32.96
CA SER A 257 -14.51 -3.55 33.61
C SER A 257 -14.95 -4.32 34.85
N THR A 258 -15.04 -5.64 34.78
CA THR A 258 -15.01 -6.49 35.97
C THR A 258 -13.58 -6.98 36.16
N THR A 259 -12.85 -6.29 37.02
CA THR A 259 -11.53 -6.72 37.50
C THR A 259 -11.74 -7.88 38.48
N MET A 260 -11.38 -9.10 38.09
CA MET A 260 -11.14 -10.19 39.04
C MET A 260 -9.65 -10.27 39.32
N SER A 261 -9.24 -9.72 40.47
CA SER A 261 -7.99 -10.04 41.14
C SER A 261 -8.13 -11.40 41.82
N VAL A 262 -7.24 -12.34 41.53
CA VAL A 262 -7.05 -13.54 42.36
C VAL A 262 -5.63 -13.47 42.92
N HIS A 263 -5.56 -13.22 44.23
CA HIS A 263 -4.40 -13.53 45.05
C HIS A 263 -4.59 -14.95 45.59
N GLU A 264 -3.67 -15.86 45.26
CA GLU A 264 -2.72 -16.52 46.17
C GLU A 264 -1.77 -17.41 45.35
#